data_AF-A0A510GHA3-F1
#
_entry.id   AF-A0A510GHA3-F1
#
_cell.length_a   1.000
_cell.length_b   1.000
_cell.length_c   1.000
_cell.angle_alpha   90.00
_cell.angle_beta   90.00
_cell.angle_gamma   90.00
#
_symmetry.space_group_name_H-M   'P 1'
#
loop_
_entity.id
_entity.type
_entity.pdbx_description
1 polymer ?
#
loop_
_entity_poly.entity_id
_entity_poly.type
_entity_poly.pdbx_seq_one_letter_code
_entity_poly.pdbx_strand_id
1 'polypeptide(L)' 'MPAPDKINRLGSWSGLMTQSNHKSSPDITPTKGDLLTANLFGKRIVEVIKKFRG' A
#
# COMPACT_ATOMS: atom_id res chain seq x y z
N MET A 1 2.91 -12.57 9.75
CA MET A 1 2.00 -12.14 8.67
C MET A 1 2.54 -12.73 7.37
N PRO A 2 1.72 -13.36 6.51
CA PRO A 2 2.24 -13.91 5.26
C PRO A 2 2.83 -12.79 4.41
N ALA A 3 4.11 -12.95 4.05
CA ALA A 3 4.90 -12.14 3.13
C ALA A 3 4.88 -10.59 3.37
N PRO A 4 5.50 -10.10 4.46
CA PRO A 4 5.50 -8.67 4.83
C PRO A 4 6.20 -7.75 3.82
N ASP A 5 7.00 -8.31 2.91
CA ASP A 5 7.72 -7.55 1.87
C ASP A 5 7.00 -7.55 0.52
N LYS A 6 5.89 -8.27 0.36
CA LYS A 6 5.17 -8.35 -0.91
C LYS A 6 4.33 -7.10 -1.15
N ILE A 7 4.42 -6.59 -2.37
CA ILE A 7 3.54 -5.55 -2.88
C ILE A 7 2.12 -6.11 -2.97
N ASN A 8 1.13 -5.31 -2.55
CA ASN A 8 -0.28 -5.68 -2.49
C ASN A 8 -0.51 -7.05 -1.83
N ARG A 9 0.15 -7.31 -0.70
CA ARG A 9 0.04 -8.60 0.02
C ARG A 9 -1.39 -8.94 0.45
N LEU A 10 -2.27 -7.94 0.57
CA LEU A 10 -3.68 -8.11 0.93
C LEU A 10 -4.59 -8.30 -0.29
N GLY A 11 -4.05 -8.18 -1.51
CA GLY A 11 -4.82 -8.36 -2.74
C GLY A 11 -5.94 -7.33 -2.93
N SER A 12 -5.81 -6.13 -2.35
CA SER A 12 -6.83 -5.09 -2.49
C SER A 12 -6.88 -4.57 -3.93
N TRP A 13 -8.09 -4.38 -4.44
CA TRP A 13 -8.34 -3.91 -5.81
C TRP A 13 -8.89 -2.49 -5.87
N SER A 14 -9.75 -2.11 -4.92
CA SER A 14 -10.42 -0.80 -4.92
C SER A 14 -9.55 0.33 -4.36
N GLY A 15 -8.42 0.03 -3.71
CA GLY A 15 -7.54 1.05 -3.16
C GLY A 15 -6.39 0.50 -2.32
N LEU A 16 -5.60 1.40 -1.73
CA LEU A 16 -4.56 1.05 -0.78
C LEU A 16 -5.18 0.44 0.49
N MET A 17 -4.70 -0.73 0.88
CA MET A 17 -5.09 -1.41 2.11
C MET A 17 -3.86 -1.89 2.86
N THR A 18 -3.88 -1.71 4.17
CA THR A 18 -2.89 -2.27 5.10
C THR A 18 -3.63 -2.91 6.27
N GLN A 19 -2.96 -3.76 7.04
CA GLN A 19 -3.58 -4.48 8.15
C GLN A 19 -2.77 -4.30 9.43
N SER A 20 -3.47 -3.94 10.50
CA SER A 20 -2.97 -3.92 11.88
C SER A 20 -3.84 -4.84 12.76
N ASN A 21 -3.25 -5.44 13.80
CA ASN A 21 -3.94 -6.25 14.81
C ASN A 21 -3.44 -5.91 16.23
N HIS A 22 -3.91 -6.63 17.25
CA HIS A 22 -3.54 -6.39 18.66
C HIS A 22 -2.03 -6.51 18.97
N LYS A 23 -1.21 -7.05 18.06
CA LYS A 23 0.26 -7.15 18.19
C LYS A 23 1.02 -6.20 17.24
N SER A 24 0.31 -5.37 16.48
CA SER A 24 0.87 -4.48 15.47
C SER A 24 1.24 -3.12 16.07
N SER A 25 2.39 -3.07 16.75
CA SER A 25 3.01 -1.78 17.14
C SER A 25 3.25 -0.90 15.90
N PRO A 26 3.23 0.44 16.01
CA PRO A 26 3.65 1.34 14.93
C PRO A 26 5.03 1.03 14.35
N ASP A 27 5.93 0.44 15.14
CA ASP A 27 7.28 0.05 14.69
C ASP A 27 7.29 -1.19 13.78
N ILE A 28 6.19 -1.96 13.77
CA ILE A 28 6.06 -3.24 13.06
C ILE A 28 5.16 -3.08 11.82
N THR A 29 4.11 -2.25 11.92
CA THR A 29 3.18 -1.98 10.83
C THR A 29 2.99 -0.47 10.64
N PRO A 30 2.90 0.02 9.39
CA PRO A 30 2.78 -0.73 8.14
C PRO A 30 4.08 -1.46 7.76
N THR A 31 3.96 -2.66 7.17
CA THR A 31 5.13 -3.44 6.77
C THR A 31 5.86 -2.80 5.58
N LYS A 32 7.07 -3.26 5.25
CA LYS A 32 7.82 -2.78 4.08
C LYS A 32 7.01 -2.91 2.78
N GLY A 33 6.31 -4.02 2.59
CA GLY A 33 5.43 -4.24 1.43
C GLY A 33 4.24 -3.29 1.40
N ASP A 34 3.67 -2.97 2.56
CA ASP A 34 2.57 -1.99 2.70
C ASP A 34 3.06 -0.58 2.29
N LEU A 35 4.24 -0.16 2.76
CA LEU A 35 4.85 1.13 2.42
C LEU A 35 5.18 1.21 0.93
N LEU A 36 5.73 0.15 0.33
CA LEU A 36 6.00 0.11 -1.11
C LEU A 36 4.70 0.17 -1.93
N THR A 37 3.65 -0.53 -1.49
CA THR A 37 2.32 -0.47 -2.12
C THR A 37 1.75 0.94 -2.08
N ALA A 38 1.86 1.63 -0.94
CA ALA A 38 1.41 3.01 -0.79
C ALA A 38 2.13 3.98 -1.75
N ASN A 39 3.45 3.84 -1.87
CA ASN A 39 4.25 4.65 -2.80
C ASN A 39 3.83 4.42 -4.26
N LEU A 40 3.66 3.16 -4.68
CA LEU A 40 3.23 2.83 -6.03
C LEU A 40 1.80 3.29 -6.32
N PHE A 41 0.90 3.17 -5.35
CA PHE A 41 -0.48 3.64 -5.45
C PHE A 41 -0.54 5.16 -5.63
N GLY A 42 0.22 5.92 -4.83
CA GLY A 42 0.32 7.38 -4.97
C GLY A 42 0.90 7.80 -6.33
N LYS A 43 1.99 7.14 -6.77
CA LYS A 43 2.57 7.36 -8.11
C LYS A 43 1.52 7.15 -9.20
N ARG A 44 0.76 6.05 -9.13
CA ARG A 44 -0.31 5.75 -10.09
C ARG A 44 -1.39 6.83 -10.10
N ILE A 45 -1.83 7.32 -8.95
CA ILE A 45 -2.80 8.42 -8.86
C ILE A 45 -2.29 9.65 -9.62
N VAL A 46 -1.06 10.08 -9.34
CA VAL A 46 -0.48 11.27 -9.98
C VAL A 46 -0.38 11.08 -11.49
N GLU A 47 0.09 9.92 -11.96
CA GLU A 47 0.19 9.61 -13.39
C GLU A 47 -1.18 9.63 -14.08
N VAL A 48 -2.21 9.10 -13.42
CA VAL A 48 -3.58 9.08 -13.96
C VAL A 48 -4.15 10.49 -14.02
N ILE A 49 -4.03 11.28 -12.94
CA ILE A 49 -4.52 12.66 -12.90
C ILE A 49 -3.85 13.51 -14.00
N LYS A 50 -2.53 13.35 -14.21
CA LYS A 50 -1.82 14.05 -15.30
C LYS A 50 -2.41 13.77 -16.68
N LYS A 51 -2.91 12.55 -16.93
CA LYS A 51 -3.57 12.21 -18.21
C LYS A 51 -4.94 12.85 -18.37
N PHE A 52 -5.62 13.17 -17.27
CA PHE A 52 -6.94 13.81 -17.27
C PHE A 52 -6.88 15.35 -17.28
N ARG A 53 -5.74 15.96 -16.94
CA ARG A 53 -5.52 17.41 -16.97
C ARG A 53 -5.16 17.93 -18.38
N GLY A 54 -5.90 17.49 -19.40
CA GLY A 54 -5.77 18.01 -20.76
C GLY A 54 -5.75 19.53 -20.81
#